data_AF-A0A371JT32-F1
#
_entry.id   AF-A0A371JT32-F1
#
_cell.length_a   1.000
_cell.length_b   1.000
_cell.length_c   1.000
_cell.angle_alpha   90.00
_cell.angle_beta   90.00
_cell.angle_gamma   90.00
#
_symmetry.space_group_name_H-M   'P 1'
#
loop_
_entity.id
_entity.type
_entity.pdbx_description
1 polymer ?
#
loop_
_entity_poly.entity_id
_entity_poly.type
_entity_poly.pdbx_seq_one_letter_code
_entity_poly.pdbx_strand_id
1 'polypeptide(L)'
;MNYIETISKLSIPTQEQINRFTAYLLDIHSWYKHIPLIKGSVFTVYIEPDLNREYPTNHPKLPFGNTKEGYQQAFGHLSYQYYIGQICYQDFRYKFIDGKRVELGVTKIPEAYKLKWSIKLFPYCHIDFEEGISLFEEDIRILQNNGLHPQKDLLLTWYKSISKRNDYWNKKLNDEEREYLVLLDDHREIKEENDIPKRIFDYIKLERSVWDIEDRLRSIEEQKLSNSLKKLIDDFVTIKEQFANKE
;
A
#
# COMPACT_ATOMS: atom_id res chain seq x y z
N MET A 1 8.54 -29.41 9.35
CA MET A 1 8.20 -28.71 10.61
C MET A 1 6.86 -28.02 10.40
N ASN A 2 5.95 -28.05 11.39
CA ASN A 2 4.63 -27.44 11.28
C ASN A 2 4.75 -25.91 11.32
N TYR A 3 4.16 -25.19 10.36
CA TYR A 3 4.22 -23.72 10.27
C TYR A 3 3.90 -23.04 11.62
N ILE A 4 2.87 -23.50 12.31
CA ILE A 4 2.40 -22.91 13.58
C ILE A 4 3.40 -23.14 14.71
N GLU A 5 3.99 -24.33 14.76
CA GLU A 5 5.05 -24.65 15.73
C GLU A 5 6.32 -23.82 15.47
N THR A 6 6.65 -23.55 14.21
CA THR A 6 7.81 -22.73 13.88
C THR A 6 7.59 -21.28 14.27
N ILE A 7 6.44 -20.69 13.91
CA ILE A 7 6.21 -19.28 14.24
C ILE A 7 6.02 -19.06 15.74
N SER A 8 5.49 -20.03 16.50
CA SER A 8 5.28 -19.87 17.95
C SER A 8 6.58 -19.61 18.73
N LYS A 9 7.74 -19.94 18.14
CA LYS A 9 9.07 -19.70 18.72
C LYS A 9 9.63 -18.31 18.40
N LEU A 10 8.99 -17.55 17.51
CA LEU A 10 9.44 -16.21 17.08
C LEU A 10 8.95 -15.11 18.03
N SER A 11 9.61 -13.94 18.00
CA SER A 11 9.16 -12.76 18.75
C SER A 11 7.89 -12.16 18.16
N ILE A 12 7.03 -11.63 19.04
CA ILE A 12 5.88 -10.82 18.62
C ILE A 12 6.41 -9.48 18.08
N PRO A 13 5.98 -9.04 16.88
CA PRO A 13 6.35 -7.73 16.35
C PRO A 13 5.96 -6.59 17.31
N THR A 14 6.82 -5.59 17.46
CA THR A 14 6.51 -4.41 18.27
C THR A 14 5.51 -3.49 17.55
N GLN A 15 4.85 -2.59 18.29
CA GLN A 15 3.93 -1.62 17.68
C GLN A 15 4.63 -0.74 16.62
N GLU A 16 5.88 -0.37 16.86
CA GLU A 16 6.69 0.40 15.89
C GLU A 16 6.95 -0.40 14.61
N GLN A 17 7.25 -1.71 14.74
CA GLN A 17 7.42 -2.60 13.59
C GLN A 17 6.11 -2.76 12.79
N ILE A 18 4.97 -2.88 13.48
CA ILE A 18 3.65 -2.97 12.86
C ILE A 18 3.32 -1.68 12.10
N ASN A 19 3.58 -0.50 12.70
CA ASN A 19 3.34 0.79 12.06
C ASN A 19 4.22 0.97 10.82
N ARG A 20 5.52 0.66 10.94
CA ARG A 20 6.45 0.68 9.79
C ARG A 20 6.01 -0.28 8.69
N PHE A 21 5.58 -1.49 9.03
CA PHE A 21 5.14 -2.47 8.05
C PHE A 21 3.86 -2.05 7.33
N THR A 22 2.94 -1.41 8.06
CA THR A 22 1.71 -0.84 7.48
C THR A 22 2.04 0.25 6.47
N ALA A 23 2.86 1.24 6.87
CA ALA A 23 3.30 2.31 5.98
C ALA A 23 4.06 1.76 4.77
N TYR A 24 4.95 0.80 5.00
CA TYR A 24 5.69 0.11 3.96
C TYR A 24 4.75 -0.51 2.92
N LEU A 25 3.77 -1.31 3.35
CA LEU A 25 2.80 -1.94 2.44
C LEU A 25 2.03 -0.94 1.59
N LEU A 26 1.72 0.23 2.12
CA LEU A 26 1.03 1.31 1.40
C LEU A 26 1.95 2.10 0.46
N ASP A 27 3.27 1.92 0.55
CA ASP A 27 4.28 2.68 -0.20
C ASP A 27 5.22 1.77 -1.02
N ILE A 28 4.88 0.48 -1.18
CA ILE A 28 5.73 -0.41 -1.98
C ILE A 28 5.69 0.05 -3.43
N HIS A 29 6.87 0.16 -4.03
CA HIS A 29 7.00 0.74 -5.35
C HIS A 29 6.25 -0.05 -6.43
N SER A 30 5.41 0.66 -7.19
CA SER A 30 4.83 0.25 -8.48
C SER A 30 3.89 -0.99 -8.53
N TRP A 31 3.71 -1.77 -7.47
CA TRP A 31 2.74 -2.89 -7.49
C TRP A 31 1.29 -2.42 -7.69
N TYR A 32 0.95 -1.22 -7.20
CA TYR A 32 -0.38 -0.63 -7.36
C TYR A 32 -0.79 -0.50 -8.84
N LYS A 33 0.17 -0.27 -9.74
CA LYS A 33 -0.06 -0.18 -11.20
C LYS A 33 -0.52 -1.51 -11.81
N HIS A 34 -0.34 -2.61 -11.09
CA HIS A 34 -0.69 -3.94 -11.55
C HIS A 34 -1.96 -4.50 -10.85
N ILE A 35 -2.51 -3.78 -9.86
CA ILE A 35 -3.76 -4.18 -9.21
C ILE A 35 -4.94 -3.67 -10.05
N PRO A 36 -5.88 -4.54 -10.47
CA PRO A 36 -7.10 -4.09 -11.15
C PRO A 36 -7.95 -3.18 -10.26
N LEU A 37 -8.36 -2.01 -10.75
CA LEU A 37 -9.17 -1.07 -9.95
C LEU A 37 -10.53 -1.65 -9.58
N ILE A 38 -11.17 -2.40 -10.49
CA ILE A 38 -12.50 -2.97 -10.24
C ILE A 38 -12.45 -4.15 -9.25
N LYS A 39 -11.49 -5.06 -9.41
CA LYS A 39 -11.47 -6.34 -8.69
C LYS A 39 -10.66 -6.27 -7.39
N GLY A 40 -9.72 -5.35 -7.30
CA GLY A 40 -8.68 -5.32 -6.28
C GLY A 40 -7.75 -6.53 -6.38
N SER A 41 -6.91 -6.69 -5.37
CA SER A 41 -6.04 -7.86 -5.19
C SER A 41 -6.16 -8.36 -3.74
N VAL A 42 -6.05 -9.67 -3.56
CA VAL A 42 -6.08 -10.29 -2.23
C VAL A 42 -4.66 -10.35 -1.70
N PHE A 43 -4.44 -9.67 -0.58
CA PHE A 43 -3.21 -9.67 0.22
C PHE A 43 -3.41 -10.62 1.38
N THR A 44 -2.41 -11.44 1.68
CA THR A 44 -2.33 -12.17 2.94
C THR A 44 -1.14 -11.63 3.70
N VAL A 45 -1.36 -11.06 4.88
CA VAL A 45 -0.31 -10.71 5.84
C VAL A 45 -0.07 -11.88 6.78
N TYR A 46 1.18 -12.16 7.15
CA TYR A 46 1.51 -13.34 7.95
C TYR A 46 2.86 -13.21 8.66
N ILE A 47 3.17 -14.17 9.53
CA ILE A 47 4.48 -14.29 10.18
C ILE A 47 5.36 -15.23 9.35
N GLU A 48 6.44 -14.72 8.78
CA GLU A 48 7.39 -15.49 7.98
C GLU A 48 8.31 -16.31 8.91
N PRO A 49 8.24 -17.66 8.86
CA PRO A 49 9.10 -18.52 9.69
C PRO A 49 10.58 -18.38 9.34
N ASP A 50 10.90 -18.18 8.06
CA ASP A 50 12.28 -18.07 7.59
C ASP A 50 12.50 -16.85 6.67
N LEU A 51 13.12 -15.82 7.24
CA LEU A 51 13.57 -14.62 6.54
C LEU A 51 14.96 -14.78 5.91
N ASN A 52 15.42 -16.00 5.62
CA ASN A 52 16.71 -16.27 4.96
C ASN A 52 16.72 -15.90 3.46
N ARG A 53 16.24 -14.69 3.15
CA ARG A 53 15.98 -14.20 1.81
C ARG A 53 16.52 -12.78 1.70
N GLU A 54 17.01 -12.42 0.51
CA GLU A 54 17.55 -11.08 0.30
C GLU A 54 16.45 -10.09 -0.07
N TYR A 55 16.49 -8.90 0.53
CA TYR A 55 15.63 -7.82 0.09
C TYR A 55 16.20 -7.21 -1.19
N PRO A 56 15.41 -7.08 -2.27
CA PRO A 56 15.97 -6.59 -3.52
C PRO A 56 16.47 -5.14 -3.39
N THR A 57 17.62 -4.84 -3.98
CA THR A 57 18.22 -3.49 -3.94
C THR A 57 17.47 -2.48 -4.80
N ASN A 58 16.63 -2.95 -5.73
CA ASN A 58 15.75 -2.14 -6.56
C ASN A 58 14.41 -1.79 -5.89
N HIS A 59 14.20 -2.22 -4.64
CA HIS A 59 13.08 -1.76 -3.81
C HIS A 59 13.50 -0.54 -2.97
N PRO A 60 12.54 0.24 -2.44
CA PRO A 60 12.85 1.36 -1.54
C PRO A 60 13.80 0.95 -0.42
N LYS A 61 14.75 1.82 -0.08
CA LYS A 61 15.73 1.55 0.97
C LYS A 61 15.01 1.37 2.30
N LEU A 62 15.21 0.22 2.96
CA LEU A 62 14.67 -0.01 4.29
C LEU A 62 15.36 0.90 5.32
N PRO A 63 14.69 1.25 6.45
CA PRO A 63 15.25 2.10 7.49
C PRO A 63 16.59 1.61 8.06
N PHE A 64 16.80 0.29 8.08
CA PHE A 64 17.99 -0.36 8.62
C PHE A 64 18.78 -1.12 7.53
N GLY A 65 18.61 -0.74 6.26
CA GLY A 65 19.28 -1.34 5.11
C GLY A 65 18.57 -2.55 4.53
N ASN A 66 18.84 -2.83 3.25
CA ASN A 66 18.23 -3.92 2.48
C ASN A 66 18.90 -5.27 2.78
N THR A 67 19.01 -5.62 4.05
CA THR A 67 19.53 -6.89 4.54
C THR A 67 18.45 -7.65 5.29
N LYS A 68 18.68 -8.94 5.55
CA LYS A 68 17.79 -9.74 6.40
C LYS A 68 17.63 -9.11 7.79
N GLU A 69 18.75 -8.74 8.39
CA GLU A 69 18.80 -8.15 9.73
C GLU A 69 18.09 -6.80 9.75
N GLY A 70 18.30 -5.98 8.70
CA GLY A 70 17.62 -4.70 8.55
C GLY A 70 16.11 -4.85 8.40
N TYR A 71 15.65 -5.86 7.64
CA TYR A 71 14.23 -6.18 7.53
C TYR A 71 13.65 -6.66 8.87
N GLN A 72 14.35 -7.57 9.56
CA GLN A 72 13.93 -8.06 10.87
C GLN A 72 13.86 -6.94 11.91
N GLN A 73 14.79 -5.99 11.87
CA GLN A 73 14.74 -4.82 12.72
C GLN A 73 13.55 -3.92 12.37
N ALA A 74 13.29 -3.72 11.07
CA ALA A 74 12.22 -2.86 10.57
C ALA A 74 10.82 -3.40 10.88
N PHE A 75 10.59 -4.70 10.66
CA PHE A 75 9.26 -5.30 10.60
C PHE A 75 9.12 -6.61 11.40
N GLY A 76 10.17 -7.05 12.10
CA GLY A 76 10.17 -8.34 12.79
C GLY A 76 10.09 -9.49 11.82
N HIS A 77 9.06 -10.32 11.97
CA HIS A 77 8.76 -11.43 11.04
C HIS A 77 7.50 -11.17 10.21
N LEU A 78 6.98 -9.94 10.20
CA LEU A 78 5.85 -9.59 9.35
C LEU A 78 6.24 -9.71 7.87
N SER A 79 5.38 -10.36 7.10
CA SER A 79 5.52 -10.47 5.66
C SER A 79 4.15 -10.50 5.00
N TYR A 80 4.14 -10.45 3.68
CA TYR A 80 2.92 -10.46 2.89
C TYR A 80 3.11 -11.18 1.56
N GLN A 81 2.02 -11.70 1.05
CA GLN A 81 1.91 -12.17 -0.33
C GLN A 81 0.61 -11.63 -0.93
N TYR A 82 0.53 -11.50 -2.24
CA TYR A 82 -0.67 -11.03 -2.93
C TYR A 82 -0.89 -11.70 -4.26
N TYR A 83 -2.11 -11.62 -4.78
CA TYR A 83 -2.48 -12.33 -6.00
C TYR A 83 -2.96 -11.38 -7.10
N ILE A 84 -2.31 -11.45 -8.26
CA ILE A 84 -2.83 -10.84 -9.49
C ILE A 84 -3.25 -11.98 -10.41
N GLY A 85 -4.57 -12.14 -10.56
CA GLY A 85 -5.14 -13.30 -11.24
C GLY A 85 -4.80 -14.59 -10.50
N GLN A 86 -4.06 -15.50 -11.16
CA GLN A 86 -3.61 -16.77 -10.58
C GLN A 86 -2.17 -16.73 -10.06
N ILE A 87 -1.46 -15.62 -10.27
CA ILE A 87 -0.06 -15.50 -9.90
C ILE A 87 0.00 -14.94 -8.49
N CYS A 88 0.58 -15.71 -7.58
CA CYS A 88 1.00 -15.21 -6.28
C CYS A 88 2.27 -14.39 -6.47
N TYR A 89 2.37 -13.25 -5.80
CA TYR A 89 3.52 -12.39 -5.65
C TYR A 89 3.88 -12.33 -4.16
N GLN A 90 5.17 -12.33 -3.88
CA GLN A 90 5.71 -12.20 -2.54
C GLN A 90 7.04 -11.50 -2.74
N ASP A 91 7.34 -10.50 -1.92
CA ASP A 91 8.70 -9.98 -1.88
C ASP A 91 9.63 -11.08 -1.38
N PHE A 92 10.94 -10.91 -1.59
CA PHE A 92 11.93 -11.89 -1.13
C PHE A 92 11.80 -13.28 -1.77
N ARG A 93 11.75 -13.37 -3.10
CA ARG A 93 11.77 -14.67 -3.79
C ARG A 93 13.16 -15.21 -4.08
N TYR A 94 14.22 -14.54 -3.67
CA TYR A 94 15.55 -14.92 -4.10
C TYR A 94 16.54 -15.01 -2.95
N LYS A 95 17.49 -15.91 -3.10
CA LYS A 95 18.65 -16.10 -2.22
C LYS A 95 19.88 -16.40 -3.06
N PHE A 96 21.06 -15.94 -2.65
CA PHE A 96 22.31 -16.39 -3.24
C PHE A 96 22.81 -17.68 -2.58
N ILE A 97 23.07 -18.71 -3.39
CA ILE A 97 23.69 -19.97 -3.00
C ILE A 97 24.88 -20.17 -3.93
N ASP A 98 26.09 -20.21 -3.36
CA ASP A 98 27.35 -20.34 -4.11
C ASP A 98 27.50 -19.31 -5.25
N GLY A 99 27.16 -18.05 -4.95
CA GLY A 99 27.22 -16.94 -5.91
C GLY A 99 26.10 -16.94 -6.97
N LYS A 100 25.17 -17.89 -6.93
CA LYS A 100 24.03 -17.96 -7.86
C LYS A 100 22.74 -17.53 -7.18
N ARG A 101 21.98 -16.68 -7.86
CA ARG A 101 20.62 -16.29 -7.44
C ARG A 101 19.65 -17.45 -7.69
N VAL A 102 19.08 -17.98 -6.62
CA VAL A 102 18.10 -19.07 -6.62
C VAL A 102 16.74 -18.53 -6.24
N GLU A 103 15.70 -18.89 -7.01
CA GLU A 103 14.32 -18.56 -6.67
C GLU A 103 13.78 -19.51 -5.60
N LEU A 104 13.16 -18.94 -4.58
CA LEU A 104 12.50 -19.61 -3.48
C LEU A 104 10.99 -19.63 -3.73
N GLY A 105 10.36 -20.74 -3.36
CA GLY A 105 8.90 -20.83 -3.37
C GLY A 105 8.25 -19.85 -2.39
N VAL A 106 6.98 -19.52 -2.64
CA VAL A 106 6.19 -18.72 -1.71
C VAL A 106 5.97 -19.46 -0.39
N THR A 107 5.79 -18.68 0.67
CA THR A 107 5.53 -19.23 2.00
C THR A 107 4.17 -19.92 2.02
N LYS A 108 4.19 -21.19 2.42
CA LYS A 108 2.97 -22.00 2.53
C LYS A 108 2.28 -21.71 3.86
N ILE A 109 1.31 -20.82 3.82
CA ILE A 109 0.44 -20.50 4.97
C ILE A 109 -0.69 -21.55 5.02
N PRO A 110 -0.99 -22.16 6.18
CA PRO A 110 -2.13 -23.07 6.28
C PRO A 110 -3.45 -22.36 5.92
N GLU A 111 -4.32 -23.04 5.17
CA GLU A 111 -5.48 -22.41 4.54
C GLU A 111 -6.42 -21.71 5.55
N ALA A 112 -6.59 -22.30 6.74
CA ALA A 112 -7.39 -21.73 7.81
C ALA A 112 -6.90 -20.32 8.23
N TYR A 113 -5.59 -20.10 8.27
CA TYR A 113 -5.00 -18.82 8.61
C TYR A 113 -4.92 -17.89 7.40
N LYS A 114 -4.64 -18.45 6.21
CA LYS A 114 -4.60 -17.68 4.97
C LYS A 114 -5.92 -16.94 4.74
N LEU A 115 -7.06 -17.62 4.88
CA LEU A 115 -8.38 -17.00 4.73
C LEU A 115 -8.63 -15.91 5.77
N LYS A 116 -8.18 -16.13 7.02
CA LYS A 116 -8.41 -15.21 8.13
C LYS A 116 -7.55 -13.95 8.07
N TRP A 117 -6.32 -14.07 7.59
CA TRP A 117 -5.34 -12.97 7.51
C TRP A 117 -5.31 -12.33 6.12
N SER A 118 -6.26 -12.67 5.25
CA SER A 118 -6.38 -12.08 3.93
C SER A 118 -7.28 -10.84 3.91
N ILE A 119 -6.88 -9.84 3.12
CA ILE A 119 -7.61 -8.62 2.84
C ILE A 119 -7.63 -8.35 1.36
N LYS A 120 -8.69 -7.68 0.90
CA LYS A 120 -8.73 -7.12 -0.44
C LYS A 120 -8.30 -5.65 -0.39
N LEU A 121 -7.20 -5.36 -1.07
CA LEU A 121 -6.72 -4.00 -1.30
C LEU A 121 -6.97 -3.58 -2.75
N PHE A 122 -7.10 -2.27 -2.94
CA PHE A 122 -7.29 -1.62 -4.23
C PHE A 122 -6.13 -0.65 -4.51
N PRO A 123 -5.86 -0.30 -5.79
CA PRO A 123 -4.65 0.45 -6.16
C PRO A 123 -4.54 1.84 -5.50
N TYR A 124 -5.66 2.44 -5.08
CA TYR A 124 -5.68 3.71 -4.34
C TYR A 124 -5.20 3.61 -2.90
N CYS A 125 -4.64 2.48 -2.47
CA CYS A 125 -3.90 2.41 -1.21
C CYS A 125 -2.52 3.09 -1.30
N HIS A 126 -1.99 3.25 -2.52
CA HIS A 126 -0.65 3.82 -2.76
C HIS A 126 -0.67 5.34 -2.81
N ILE A 127 0.44 5.97 -2.37
CA ILE A 127 0.58 7.44 -2.36
C ILE A 127 0.62 8.04 -3.77
N ASP A 128 1.30 7.38 -4.71
CA ASP A 128 1.36 7.79 -6.12
C ASP A 128 0.19 7.26 -6.98
N PHE A 129 -0.99 7.02 -6.39
CA PHE A 129 -2.10 6.44 -7.15
C PHE A 129 -2.58 7.38 -8.27
N GLU A 130 -2.63 8.69 -7.99
CA GLU A 130 -3.00 9.70 -8.98
C GLU A 130 -2.12 9.64 -10.25
N GLU A 131 -0.81 9.46 -10.10
CA GLU A 131 0.12 9.39 -11.23
C GLU A 131 -0.17 8.22 -12.18
N GLY A 132 -0.76 7.14 -11.63
CA GLY A 132 -1.12 5.94 -12.38
C GLY A 132 -2.52 5.98 -13.00
N ILE A 133 -3.29 7.07 -12.88
CA ILE A 133 -4.72 7.09 -13.25
C ILE A 133 -4.99 6.74 -14.71
N SER A 134 -4.07 7.09 -15.62
CA SER A 134 -4.18 6.77 -17.05
C SER A 134 -4.24 5.26 -17.32
N LEU A 135 -3.70 4.44 -16.42
CA LEU A 135 -3.77 2.98 -16.51
C LEU A 135 -5.17 2.43 -16.24
N PHE A 136 -6.05 3.23 -15.62
CA PHE A 136 -7.36 2.79 -15.15
C PHE A 136 -8.54 3.46 -15.87
N GLU A 137 -8.32 4.14 -17.00
CA GLU A 137 -9.39 4.85 -17.72
C GLU A 137 -10.56 3.94 -18.10
N GLU A 138 -10.28 2.72 -18.54
CA GLU A 138 -11.32 1.76 -18.90
C GLU A 138 -12.09 1.27 -17.68
N ASP A 139 -11.41 1.05 -16.55
CA ASP A 139 -12.05 0.72 -15.28
C ASP A 139 -12.97 1.86 -14.82
N ILE A 140 -12.54 3.12 -14.97
CA ILE A 140 -13.39 4.28 -14.67
C ILE A 140 -14.63 4.32 -15.58
N ARG A 141 -14.51 4.02 -16.88
CA ARG A 141 -15.66 3.92 -17.79
C ARG A 141 -16.61 2.80 -17.37
N ILE A 142 -16.09 1.65 -16.95
CA ILE A 142 -16.90 0.55 -16.41
C ILE A 142 -17.67 1.04 -15.18
N LEU A 143 -17.02 1.75 -14.24
CA LEU A 143 -17.68 2.31 -13.06
C LEU A 143 -18.81 3.29 -13.43
N GLN A 144 -18.58 4.17 -14.40
CA GLN A 144 -19.60 5.10 -14.90
C GLN A 144 -20.81 4.36 -15.49
N ASN A 145 -20.59 3.23 -16.16
CA ASN A 145 -21.61 2.42 -16.80
C ASN A 145 -22.13 1.27 -15.91
N ASN A 146 -22.48 1.60 -14.66
CA ASN A 146 -23.05 0.64 -13.68
C ASN A 146 -22.09 -0.46 -13.17
N GLY A 147 -20.78 -0.30 -13.34
CA GLY A 147 -19.78 -1.16 -12.68
C GLY A 147 -19.93 -1.15 -11.16
N LEU A 148 -19.60 -2.29 -10.54
CA LEU A 148 -19.64 -2.50 -9.09
C LEU A 148 -18.26 -2.27 -8.48
N HIS A 149 -18.19 -1.43 -7.46
CA HIS A 149 -16.98 -1.23 -6.66
C HIS A 149 -17.36 -0.66 -5.29
N PRO A 150 -16.72 -1.10 -4.19
CA PRO A 150 -17.09 -0.68 -2.84
C PRO A 150 -17.02 0.85 -2.63
N GLN A 151 -16.08 1.51 -3.31
CA GLN A 151 -15.88 2.97 -3.24
C GLN A 151 -16.21 3.69 -4.55
N LYS A 152 -17.21 3.18 -5.30
CA LYS A 152 -17.59 3.70 -6.61
C LYS A 152 -17.78 5.22 -6.61
N ASP A 153 -18.61 5.73 -5.70
CA ASP A 153 -18.98 7.16 -5.70
C ASP A 153 -17.78 8.06 -5.37
N LEU A 154 -16.91 7.63 -4.45
CA LEU A 154 -15.67 8.34 -4.14
C LEU A 154 -14.73 8.37 -5.34
N LEU A 155 -14.50 7.23 -6.00
CA LEU A 155 -13.65 7.15 -7.19
C LEU A 155 -14.15 8.02 -8.34
N LEU A 156 -15.46 7.98 -8.61
CA LEU A 156 -16.04 8.81 -9.67
C LEU A 156 -15.99 10.30 -9.33
N THR A 157 -16.12 10.67 -8.06
CA THR A 157 -15.99 12.06 -7.60
C THR A 157 -14.54 12.53 -7.67
N TRP A 158 -13.59 11.70 -7.25
CA TRP A 158 -12.16 11.95 -7.35
C TRP A 158 -11.73 12.15 -8.81
N TYR A 159 -12.10 11.23 -9.71
CA TYR A 159 -11.77 11.33 -11.14
C TYR A 159 -12.34 12.59 -11.78
N LYS A 160 -13.59 12.95 -11.48
CA LYS A 160 -14.19 14.22 -11.94
C LYS A 160 -13.44 15.44 -11.40
N SER A 161 -12.95 15.38 -10.18
CA SER A 161 -12.21 16.48 -9.54
C SER A 161 -10.83 16.65 -10.19
N ILE A 162 -10.14 15.55 -10.52
CA ILE A 162 -8.90 15.58 -11.31
C ILE A 162 -9.15 16.22 -12.67
N SER A 163 -10.19 15.79 -13.40
CA SER A 163 -10.50 16.38 -14.71
C SER A 163 -10.74 17.88 -14.61
N LYS A 164 -11.49 18.35 -13.59
CA LYS A 164 -11.73 19.78 -13.35
C LYS A 164 -10.44 20.53 -13.03
N ARG A 165 -9.59 20.00 -12.14
CA ARG A 165 -8.29 20.58 -11.79
C ARG A 165 -7.39 20.70 -13.01
N ASN A 166 -7.26 19.63 -13.80
CA ASN A 166 -6.44 19.60 -15.01
C ASN A 166 -6.98 20.54 -16.10
N ASP A 167 -8.30 20.62 -16.27
CA ASP A 167 -8.92 21.60 -17.17
C ASP A 167 -8.61 23.03 -16.74
N TYR A 168 -8.67 23.31 -15.43
CA TYR A 168 -8.35 24.63 -14.88
C TYR A 168 -6.88 24.99 -15.11
N TRP A 169 -5.95 24.08 -14.80
CA TRP A 169 -4.52 24.22 -15.06
C TRP A 169 -4.23 24.59 -16.52
N ASN A 170 -4.83 23.85 -17.46
CA ASN A 170 -4.56 24.01 -18.88
C ASN A 170 -5.26 25.22 -19.52
N LYS A 171 -6.47 25.58 -19.05
CA LYS A 171 -7.32 26.58 -19.72
C LYS A 171 -7.42 27.92 -19.01
N LYS A 172 -7.07 28.00 -17.72
CA LYS A 172 -7.30 29.21 -16.89
C LYS A 172 -6.03 29.86 -16.37
N LEU A 173 -4.99 29.07 -16.11
CA LEU A 173 -3.70 29.57 -15.69
C LEU A 173 -2.83 29.96 -16.88
N ASN A 174 -2.07 31.05 -16.75
CA ASN A 174 -0.98 31.37 -17.66
C ASN A 174 0.34 30.69 -17.24
N ASP A 175 1.41 30.84 -18.01
CA ASP A 175 2.68 30.16 -17.74
C ASP A 175 3.37 30.66 -16.46
N GLU A 176 3.31 31.96 -16.17
CA GLU A 176 3.85 32.54 -14.92
C GLU A 176 3.13 31.99 -13.68
N GLU A 177 1.79 31.86 -13.72
CA GLU A 177 0.99 31.29 -12.64
C GLU A 177 1.28 29.80 -12.42
N ARG A 178 1.52 29.05 -13.51
CA ARG A 178 1.92 27.64 -13.44
C ARG A 178 3.32 27.48 -12.85
N GLU A 179 4.28 28.29 -13.30
CA GLU A 179 5.64 28.30 -12.78
C GLU A 179 5.65 28.65 -11.29
N TYR A 180 4.85 29.65 -10.88
CA TYR A 180 4.66 29.99 -9.48
C TYR A 180 4.16 28.80 -8.65
N LEU A 181 3.12 28.08 -9.13
CA LEU A 181 2.60 26.89 -8.45
C LEU A 181 3.64 25.76 -8.37
N VAL A 182 4.41 25.51 -9.42
CA VAL A 182 5.46 24.46 -9.39
C VAL A 182 6.53 24.76 -8.34
N LEU A 183 6.80 26.04 -8.05
CA LEU A 183 7.80 26.48 -7.09
C LEU A 183 7.29 26.50 -5.64
N LEU A 184 6.01 26.24 -5.39
CA LEU A 184 5.46 26.16 -4.04
C LEU A 184 5.68 24.75 -3.48
N ASP A 185 6.39 24.68 -2.36
CA ASP A 185 6.75 23.40 -1.72
C ASP A 185 5.53 22.61 -1.23
N ASP A 186 4.49 23.28 -0.71
CA ASP A 186 3.27 22.60 -0.25
C ASP A 186 2.01 23.48 -0.40
N HIS A 187 1.14 23.13 -1.35
CA HIS A 187 -0.13 23.84 -1.53
C HIS A 187 -1.14 23.58 -0.40
N ARG A 188 -0.92 22.60 0.50
CA ARG A 188 -1.80 22.32 1.64
C ARG A 188 -1.75 23.41 2.71
N GLU A 189 -0.66 24.17 2.79
CA GLU A 189 -0.49 25.20 3.82
C GLU A 189 -1.03 26.59 3.43
N ILE A 190 -1.31 26.81 2.15
CA ILE A 190 -1.72 28.12 1.60
C ILE A 190 -3.12 28.55 2.08
N LYS A 191 -3.27 29.75 2.64
CA LYS A 191 -4.58 30.26 3.10
C LYS A 191 -5.10 31.35 2.16
N GLU A 192 -6.41 31.61 2.22
CA GLU A 192 -7.08 32.66 1.44
C GLU A 192 -6.52 34.07 1.73
N GLU A 193 -5.91 34.23 2.90
CA GLU A 193 -5.30 35.47 3.39
C GLU A 193 -3.91 35.74 2.77
N ASN A 194 -3.35 34.78 2.04
CA ASN A 194 -2.12 35.00 1.30
C ASN A 194 -2.41 35.94 0.13
N ASP A 195 -1.54 36.93 -0.12
CA ASP A 195 -1.65 37.90 -1.22
C ASP A 195 -1.37 37.24 -2.59
N ILE A 196 -2.15 36.20 -2.91
CA ILE A 196 -2.02 35.40 -4.12
C ILE A 196 -3.15 35.73 -5.09
N PRO A 197 -2.89 35.73 -6.41
CA PRO A 197 -3.93 35.92 -7.40
C PRO A 197 -5.09 34.93 -7.22
N LYS A 198 -6.33 35.43 -7.33
CA LYS A 198 -7.55 34.62 -7.18
C LYS A 198 -7.52 33.33 -8.00
N ARG A 199 -6.96 33.38 -9.22
CA ARG A 199 -6.89 32.20 -10.10
C ARG A 199 -6.00 31.09 -9.54
N ILE A 200 -4.86 31.46 -8.95
CA ILE A 200 -3.95 30.53 -8.27
C ILE A 200 -4.66 29.91 -7.07
N PHE A 201 -5.34 30.74 -6.28
CA PHE A 201 -6.08 30.25 -5.12
C PHE A 201 -7.24 29.31 -5.48
N ASP A 202 -7.99 29.63 -6.54
CA ASP A 202 -9.05 28.77 -7.07
C ASP A 202 -8.49 27.41 -7.56
N TYR A 203 -7.29 27.39 -8.15
CA TYR A 203 -6.60 26.14 -8.51
C TYR A 203 -6.25 25.31 -7.27
N ILE A 204 -5.65 25.94 -6.24
CA ILE A 204 -5.28 25.27 -4.98
C ILE A 204 -6.51 24.67 -4.30
N LYS A 205 -7.67 25.34 -4.34
CA LYS A 205 -8.94 24.79 -3.85
C LYS A 205 -9.34 23.51 -4.59
N LEU A 206 -9.19 23.46 -5.91
CA LEU A 206 -9.49 22.27 -6.71
C LEU A 206 -8.55 21.11 -6.38
N GLU A 207 -7.26 21.41 -6.21
CA GLU A 207 -6.26 20.40 -5.87
C GLU A 207 -6.46 19.82 -4.47
N ARG A 208 -6.75 20.65 -3.47
CA ARG A 208 -7.15 20.17 -2.13
C ARG A 208 -8.36 19.27 -2.18
N SER A 209 -9.35 19.61 -3.00
CA SER A 209 -10.51 18.73 -3.19
C SER A 209 -10.13 17.37 -3.79
N VAL A 210 -9.09 17.26 -4.60
CA VAL A 210 -8.59 15.97 -5.09
C VAL A 210 -7.92 15.22 -3.94
N TRP A 211 -7.00 15.87 -3.23
CA TRP A 211 -6.28 15.27 -2.10
C TRP A 211 -7.19 14.81 -0.97
N ASP A 212 -8.21 15.59 -0.60
CA ASP A 212 -9.17 15.21 0.44
C ASP A 212 -9.89 13.90 0.10
N ILE A 213 -10.21 13.67 -1.18
CA ILE A 213 -10.88 12.44 -1.60
C ILE A 213 -9.87 11.29 -1.66
N GLU A 214 -8.65 11.55 -2.13
CA GLU A 214 -7.57 10.55 -2.16
C GLU A 214 -7.17 10.09 -0.76
N ASP A 215 -6.99 11.01 0.18
CA ASP A 215 -6.69 10.71 1.59
C ASP A 215 -7.82 9.88 2.22
N ARG A 216 -9.08 10.15 1.87
CA ARG A 216 -10.22 9.31 2.27
C ARG A 216 -10.14 7.90 1.67
N LEU A 217 -9.88 7.78 0.37
CA LEU A 217 -9.72 6.48 -0.30
C LEU A 217 -8.58 5.66 0.32
N ARG A 218 -7.43 6.29 0.57
CA ARG A 218 -6.27 5.67 1.22
C ARG A 218 -6.57 5.24 2.66
N SER A 219 -7.23 6.10 3.44
CA SER A 219 -7.58 5.79 4.84
C SER A 219 -8.46 4.54 4.98
N ILE A 220 -9.32 4.27 3.98
CA ILE A 220 -10.14 3.06 3.94
C ILE A 220 -9.26 1.81 3.78
N GLU A 221 -8.27 1.86 2.89
CA GLU A 221 -7.35 0.73 2.66
C GLU A 221 -6.39 0.54 3.84
N GLU A 222 -5.90 1.63 4.43
CA GLU A 222 -5.10 1.62 5.66
C GLU A 222 -5.88 0.96 6.80
N GLN A 223 -7.13 1.34 7.03
CA GLN A 223 -7.95 0.76 8.09
C GLN A 223 -8.17 -0.75 7.88
N LYS A 224 -8.37 -1.22 6.64
CA LYS A 224 -8.48 -2.66 6.34
C LYS A 224 -7.19 -3.41 6.69
N LEU A 225 -6.04 -2.82 6.34
CA LEU A 225 -4.74 -3.39 6.62
C LEU A 225 -4.46 -3.43 8.12
N SER A 226 -4.65 -2.32 8.84
CA SER A 226 -4.49 -2.25 10.30
C SER A 226 -5.37 -3.26 11.03
N ASN A 227 -6.64 -3.39 10.63
CA ASN A 227 -7.57 -4.37 11.22
C ASN A 227 -7.10 -5.82 11.02
N SER A 228 -6.41 -6.09 9.93
CA SER A 228 -6.00 -7.46 9.58
C SER A 228 -4.65 -7.83 10.16
N LEU A 229 -3.75 -6.85 10.27
CA LEU A 229 -2.55 -6.97 11.10
C LEU A 229 -2.92 -7.18 12.56
N LYS A 230 -3.90 -6.44 13.10
CA LYS A 230 -4.39 -6.66 14.46
C LYS A 230 -4.85 -8.11 14.67
N LYS A 231 -5.71 -8.63 13.77
CA LYS A 231 -6.16 -10.03 13.82
C LYS A 231 -5.01 -11.03 13.74
N LEU A 232 -4.04 -10.80 12.86
CA LEU A 232 -2.84 -11.62 12.74
C LEU A 232 -2.07 -11.65 14.07
N ILE A 233 -1.86 -10.49 14.71
CA ILE A 233 -1.12 -10.39 15.96
C ILE A 233 -1.88 -11.05 17.11
N ASP A 234 -3.19 -10.82 17.24
CA ASP A 234 -4.03 -11.46 18.26
C ASP A 234 -3.99 -12.99 18.15
N ASP A 235 -4.06 -13.51 16.92
CA ASP A 235 -3.91 -14.94 16.64
C ASP A 235 -2.51 -15.45 16.96
N PHE A 236 -1.50 -14.65 16.64
CA PHE A 236 -0.12 -15.03 16.87
C PHE A 236 0.20 -15.13 18.36
N VAL A 237 -0.30 -14.20 19.18
CA VAL A 237 -0.23 -14.27 20.65
C VAL A 237 -0.90 -15.55 21.16
N THR A 238 -2.12 -15.83 20.69
CA THR A 238 -2.87 -17.04 21.08
C THR A 238 -2.10 -18.33 20.73
N ILE A 239 -1.51 -18.38 19.54
CA ILE A 239 -0.65 -19.50 19.10
C ILE A 239 0.53 -19.68 20.06
N LYS A 240 1.21 -18.59 20.46
CA LYS A 240 2.35 -18.67 21.38
C LYS A 240 1.94 -19.22 22.74
N GLU A 241 0.84 -18.73 23.32
CA GLU A 241 0.33 -19.19 24.62
C GLU A 241 -0.03 -20.69 24.60
N GLN A 242 -0.66 -21.16 23.51
CA GLN A 242 -1.01 -22.57 23.36
C GLN A 242 0.20 -23.52 23.30
N PHE A 243 1.35 -23.05 22.83
CA PHE A 243 2.58 -23.83 22.77
C PHE A 243 3.41 -23.71 24.04
N ALA A 244 3.42 -22.54 24.70
CA ALA A 244 4.07 -22.37 26.00
C ALA A 244 3.47 -23.28 27.09
N ASN A 245 2.16 -23.56 27.03
CA ASN A 245 1.48 -24.44 27.98
C ASN A 245 1.64 -25.95 27.71
N LYS A 246 2.37 -26.34 26.64
CA LYS A 246 2.59 -27.74 26.26
C LYS A 246 4.00 -28.24 26.57
N GLU A 247 4.91 -27.34 26.95
CA GLU A 247 6.28 -27.63 27.39
C GLU A 247 6.33 -27.73 28.91
#